data_AF-A0AAN9TWG8-F1
#
_entry.id   AF-A0AAN9TWG8-F1
#
_cell.length_a   1.000
_cell.length_b   1.000
_cell.length_c   1.000
_cell.angle_alpha   90.00
_cell.angle_beta   90.00
_cell.angle_gamma   90.00
#
_symmetry.space_group_name_H-M   'P 1'
#
loop_
_entity.id
_entity.type
_entity.pdbx_description
1 polymer ?
#
loop_
_entity_poly.entity_id
_entity_poly.type
_entity_poly.pdbx_seq_one_letter_code
_entity_poly.pdbx_strand_id
1 'polypeptide(L)'
;MAKSKNSSQHNQSKKAHRNGQDETDLIASGTVVLMSRFVEYSIKKPKTNRYPSLKGTDPKFRRNHRYALHGTTRALKEKAEGKRETV
;
A
#
# COMPACT_ATOMS: atom_id res chain seq x y z
N MET A 1 15.87 -51.12 -1.82
CA MET A 1 15.61 -49.70 -1.46
C MET A 1 14.13 -49.53 -1.19
N ALA A 2 13.74 -48.95 -0.06
CA ALA A 2 12.33 -48.69 0.23
C ALA A 2 11.84 -47.45 -0.55
N LYS A 3 10.68 -47.56 -1.20
CA LYS A 3 10.06 -46.44 -1.90
C LYS A 3 9.39 -45.49 -0.90
N SER A 4 9.56 -44.18 -1.08
CA SER A 4 8.92 -43.13 -0.26
C SER A 4 7.79 -42.43 -1.02
N LYS A 5 7.01 -41.59 -0.33
CA LYS A 5 5.98 -40.74 -0.98
C LYS A 5 6.65 -39.61 -1.76
N ASN A 6 6.21 -39.41 -3.01
CA ASN A 6 6.80 -38.43 -3.92
C ASN A 6 6.39 -36.98 -3.63
N SER A 7 5.15 -36.71 -3.19
CA SER A 7 4.68 -35.37 -2.79
C SER A 7 3.41 -35.44 -1.92
N SER A 8 3.10 -34.37 -1.17
CA SER A 8 1.88 -34.28 -0.35
C SER A 8 1.47 -32.83 -0.05
N GLN A 9 0.17 -32.54 -0.27
CA GLN A 9 -0.50 -31.29 0.13
C GLN A 9 -1.06 -31.36 1.57
N HIS A 10 -0.87 -32.48 2.28
CA HIS A 10 -1.39 -32.65 3.63
C HIS A 10 -0.81 -31.58 4.57
N ASN A 11 -1.66 -30.98 5.40
CA ASN A 11 -1.30 -29.93 6.38
C ASN A 11 -0.77 -28.61 5.76
N GLN A 12 -0.81 -28.41 4.44
CA GLN A 12 -0.37 -27.13 3.83
C GLN A 12 -1.29 -25.96 4.19
N SER A 13 -2.61 -26.15 4.09
CA SER A 13 -3.59 -25.13 4.50
C SER A 13 -3.42 -24.75 5.97
N LYS A 14 -3.36 -25.73 6.88
CA LYS A 14 -3.16 -25.48 8.32
C LYS A 14 -1.84 -24.77 8.63
N LYS A 15 -0.82 -24.78 7.76
CA LYS A 15 0.40 -23.97 7.92
C LYS A 15 0.22 -22.54 7.40
N ALA A 16 -0.50 -22.35 6.30
CA ALA A 16 -0.82 -21.01 5.78
C ALA A 16 -1.64 -20.16 6.76
N HIS A 17 -2.41 -20.82 7.64
CA HIS A 17 -3.23 -20.19 8.68
C HIS A 17 -2.57 -20.13 10.08
N ARG A 18 -1.24 -20.24 10.19
CA ARG A 18 -0.52 -20.16 11.50
C ARG A 18 0.31 -18.89 11.71
N ASN A 19 0.68 -18.15 10.67
CA ASN A 19 1.76 -17.15 10.75
C ASN A 19 1.27 -15.69 10.83
N GLY A 20 0.03 -15.45 11.23
CA GLY A 20 -0.62 -14.14 11.11
C GLY A 20 -0.53 -13.17 12.30
N GLN A 21 0.64 -12.92 12.90
CA GLN A 21 0.85 -11.71 13.73
C GLN A 21 1.69 -10.69 12.96
N ASP A 22 1.02 -9.72 12.32
CA ASP A 22 1.69 -8.53 11.80
C ASP A 22 1.48 -7.41 12.83
N GLU A 23 2.48 -7.22 13.66
CA GLU A 23 2.67 -6.08 14.56
C GLU A 23 2.79 -4.78 13.75
N THR A 24 1.68 -4.17 13.32
CA THR A 24 1.66 -2.77 12.87
C THR A 24 0.30 -2.12 13.15
N ASP A 25 -0.06 -1.90 14.41
CA ASP A 25 -1.15 -0.98 14.80
C ASP A 25 -0.81 -0.24 16.13
N LEU A 26 0.48 0.06 16.34
CA LEU A 26 1.00 0.82 17.49
C LEU A 26 1.45 2.23 17.07
N ILE A 27 0.71 2.89 16.17
CA ILE A 27 0.90 4.31 15.86
C ILE A 27 -0.46 4.96 15.57
N ALA A 28 -1.17 5.38 16.61
CA ALA A 28 -1.92 6.66 16.64
C ALA A 28 -2.74 6.74 17.94
N SER A 29 -2.30 7.64 18.82
CA SER A 29 -3.11 8.46 19.74
C SER A 29 -4.38 7.84 20.31
N GLY A 30 -4.36 7.61 21.63
CA GLY A 30 -5.44 7.04 22.42
C GLY A 30 -6.83 7.56 22.07
N THR A 31 -7.73 6.61 21.81
CA THR A 31 -9.15 6.69 22.12
C THR A 31 -9.65 5.25 22.09
N VAL A 32 -10.24 4.84 23.21
CA VAL A 32 -10.74 3.49 23.45
C VAL A 32 -11.90 3.22 22.50
N VAL A 33 -11.74 2.29 21.57
CA VAL A 33 -12.86 1.51 21.03
C VAL A 33 -12.46 0.05 21.07
N LEU A 34 -12.89 -0.62 22.14
CA LEU A 34 -13.05 -2.07 22.21
C LEU A 34 -14.07 -2.51 21.16
N MET A 35 -13.62 -2.63 19.91
CA MET A 35 -14.27 -3.47 18.92
C MET A 35 -13.32 -4.62 18.66
N SER A 36 -13.58 -5.70 19.38
CA SER A 36 -13.10 -7.05 19.20
C SER A 36 -12.85 -7.35 17.72
N ARG A 37 -11.62 -7.12 17.22
CA ARG A 37 -11.20 -7.66 15.92
C ARG A 37 -10.71 -9.08 16.15
N PHE A 38 -11.69 -9.94 16.35
CA PHE A 38 -11.55 -11.38 16.26
C PHE A 38 -11.25 -11.72 14.79
N VAL A 39 -10.00 -11.78 14.34
CA VAL A 39 -9.71 -12.53 13.11
C VAL A 39 -8.34 -13.19 13.18
N GLU A 40 -8.44 -14.50 13.39
CA GLU A 40 -7.46 -15.57 13.25
C GLU A 40 -6.32 -15.33 12.26
N TYR A 41 -5.19 -15.97 12.59
CA TYR A 41 -3.90 -16.14 11.93
C TYR A 41 -3.92 -16.57 10.44
N SER A 42 -4.75 -15.96 9.60
CA SER A 42 -5.07 -16.39 8.24
C SER A 42 -4.35 -15.58 7.16
N ILE A 43 -4.30 -16.19 5.97
CA ILE A 43 -3.73 -15.66 4.72
C ILE A 43 -3.89 -14.13 4.64
N LYS A 44 -2.76 -13.43 4.59
CA LYS A 44 -2.73 -11.97 4.64
C LYS A 44 -3.18 -11.37 3.32
N LYS A 45 -4.08 -10.40 3.41
CA LYS A 45 -4.45 -9.54 2.27
C LYS A 45 -3.25 -8.64 1.94
N PRO A 46 -3.06 -8.26 0.65
CA PRO A 46 -1.99 -7.33 0.30
C PRO A 46 -2.17 -6.02 1.06
N LYS A 47 -1.05 -5.42 1.50
CA LYS A 47 -1.07 -4.11 2.14
C LYS A 47 -1.60 -3.07 1.16
N THR A 48 -2.61 -2.31 1.56
CA THR A 48 -3.17 -1.22 0.75
C THR A 48 -2.52 0.10 1.19
N ASN A 49 -2.00 0.86 0.21
CA ASN A 49 -1.43 2.18 0.45
C ASN A 49 -2.41 3.25 -0.01
N ARG A 50 -2.45 4.39 0.69
CA ARG A 50 -3.29 5.54 0.31
C ARG A 50 -3.02 6.02 -1.12
N TYR A 51 -1.76 5.94 -1.56
CA TYR A 51 -1.34 6.35 -2.90
C TYR A 51 -0.62 5.18 -3.62
N PRO A 52 -1.19 4.64 -4.71
CA PRO A 52 -0.55 3.60 -5.51
C PRO A 52 0.49 4.18 -6.48
N SER A 53 1.39 3.33 -6.98
CA SER A 53 2.36 3.74 -8.01
C SER A 53 1.70 3.89 -9.38
N LEU A 54 2.09 4.89 -10.16
CA LEU A 54 1.73 5.02 -11.59
C LEU A 54 2.68 4.22 -12.50
N LYS A 55 3.19 3.06 -12.07
CA LYS A 55 4.04 2.21 -12.92
C LYS A 55 3.13 1.38 -13.83
N GLY A 56 3.39 1.40 -15.14
CA GLY A 56 2.58 0.68 -16.13
C GLY A 56 1.37 1.46 -16.67
N THR A 57 1.14 2.71 -16.23
CA THR A 57 0.13 3.58 -16.86
C THR A 57 0.65 4.14 -18.19
N ASP A 58 -0.26 4.49 -19.11
CA ASP A 58 0.06 4.95 -20.46
C ASP A 58 1.16 6.03 -20.48
N PRO A 59 2.27 5.84 -21.22
CA PRO A 59 3.34 6.82 -21.31
C PRO A 59 2.89 8.22 -21.75
N LYS A 60 1.87 8.34 -22.61
CA LYS A 60 1.36 9.65 -23.07
C LYS A 60 0.63 10.36 -21.93
N PHE A 61 -0.26 9.67 -21.24
CA PHE A 61 -0.92 10.16 -20.03
C PHE A 61 0.08 10.59 -18.96
N ARG A 62 1.08 9.74 -18.68
CA ARG A 62 2.13 10.03 -17.69
C ARG A 62 2.98 11.25 -18.01
N ARG A 63 3.30 11.44 -19.29
CA ARG A 63 4.07 12.59 -19.76
C ARG A 63 3.29 13.88 -19.54
N ASN A 64 2.01 13.92 -19.91
CA ASN A 64 1.16 15.08 -19.70
C ASN A 64 0.97 15.38 -18.20
N HIS A 65 0.65 14.36 -17.39
CA HIS A 65 0.50 14.52 -15.94
C HIS A 65 1.75 15.10 -15.28
N ARG A 66 2.95 14.68 -15.74
CA ARG A 66 4.22 15.24 -15.27
C ARG A 66 4.34 16.73 -15.58
N TYR A 67 4.05 17.14 -16.82
CA TYR A 67 4.13 18.54 -17.21
C TYR A 67 3.11 19.42 -16.48
N ALA A 68 1.89 18.93 -16.28
CA ALA A 68 0.86 19.63 -15.52
C ALA A 68 1.30 19.90 -14.07
N LEU A 69 1.80 18.88 -13.37
CA LEU A 69 2.29 19.03 -11.99
C LEU A 69 3.50 19.97 -11.88
N HIS A 70 4.40 19.93 -12.86
CA HIS A 70 5.51 20.89 -12.88
C HIS A 70 5.04 22.31 -13.15
N GLY A 71 4.05 22.49 -14.03
CA GLY A 71 3.44 23.79 -14.31
C GLY A 71 2.80 24.41 -13.08
N THR A 72 1.99 23.63 -12.33
CA THR A 72 1.34 24.11 -11.11
C THR A 72 2.36 24.47 -10.03
N THR A 73 3.37 23.62 -9.83
CA THR A 73 4.43 23.87 -8.85
C THR A 73 5.19 25.16 -9.15
N ARG A 74 5.50 25.43 -10.43
CA ARG A 74 6.18 26.66 -10.86
C ARG A 74 5.30 27.90 -10.66
N ALA A 75 4.02 27.82 -11.02
CA ALA A 75 3.08 28.93 -10.84
C ALA A 75 2.87 29.29 -9.37
N LEU A 76 2.74 28.28 -8.50
CA LEU A 76 2.63 28.49 -7.05
C LEU A 76 3.90 29.11 -6.47
N LYS A 77 5.08 28.67 -6.92
CA LYS A 77 6.36 29.24 -6.51
C LYS A 77 6.48 30.71 -6.92
N GLU A 78 6.17 31.06 -8.16
CA GLU A 78 6.23 32.45 -8.64
C GLU A 78 5.22 33.37 -7.96
N LYS A 79 4.03 32.84 -7.62
CA LYS A 79 3.04 33.54 -6.77
C LYS A 79 3.60 33.81 -5.37
N ALA A 80 4.25 32.83 -4.76
CA ALA A 80 4.87 32.99 -3.44
C ALA A 80 6.06 33.98 -3.46
N GLU A 81 6.81 34.03 -4.56
CA GLU A 81 7.89 34.99 -4.79
C GLU A 81 7.38 36.39 -5.18
N GLY A 82 6.07 36.60 -5.30
CA GLY A 82 5.47 37.88 -5.66
C GLY A 82 5.73 38.33 -7.11
N LYS A 83 6.28 37.45 -7.96
CA LYS A 83 6.60 37.73 -9.37
C LYS A 83 5.40 37.59 -10.30
N ARG A 84 4.30 37.03 -9.79
CA ARG A 84 3.03 36.89 -10.50
C ARG A 84 1.98 37.75 -9.83
N GLU A 85 1.37 38.64 -10.61
CA GLU A 85 0.26 39.46 -10.13
C GLU A 85 -0.94 38.58 -9.79
N THR A 86 -1.52 38.82 -8.61
CA THR A 86 -2.80 38.24 -8.24
C THR A 86 -3.90 39.04 -8.91
N VAL A 87 -4.51 38.46 -9.94
CA VAL A 87 -5.82 38.93 -10.42
C VAL A 87 -6.86 38.72 -9.33
#